data_AF-A0A1S2LJ20-F1
#
_entry.id   AF-A0A1S2LJ20-F1
#
_cell.length_a   1.000
_cell.length_b   1.000
_cell.length_c   1.000
_cell.angle_alpha   90.00
_cell.angle_beta   90.00
_cell.angle_gamma   90.00
#
_symmetry.space_group_name_H-M   'P 1'
#
loop_
_entity.id
_entity.type
_entity.pdbx_description
1 polymer ?
#
loop_
_entity_poly.entity_id
_entity_poly.type
_entity_poly.pdbx_seq_one_letter_code
_entity_poly.pdbx_strand_id
1 'polypeptide(L)' 'MKMPYKLPNSWKTFCFTYWIKFKIQWYTFWRNWHHVKYFYYNSSRHLLKTRKYNRKLRSVKKIMVQ' A
#
# COMPACT_ATOMS: atom_id res chain seq x y z
N MET A 1 42.54 -25.34 7.41
CA MET A 1 41.12 -25.47 7.81
C MET A 1 40.47 -24.09 7.78
N LYS A 2 39.45 -23.86 6.95
CA LYS A 2 38.70 -22.59 6.95
C LYS A 2 37.77 -22.58 8.16
N MET A 3 38.02 -21.71 9.13
CA MET A 3 37.08 -21.54 10.25
C MET A 3 35.78 -20.90 9.74
N PRO A 4 34.60 -21.45 10.07
CA PRO A 4 33.34 -20.82 9.70
C PRO A 4 33.23 -19.50 10.46
N TYR A 5 33.11 -18.40 9.71
CA TYR A 5 33.00 -17.06 10.27
C TYR A 5 31.73 -16.98 11.12
N LYS A 6 31.87 -16.87 12.45
CA LYS A 6 30.75 -16.73 13.36
C LYS A 6 30.42 -15.24 13.52
N LEU A 7 29.21 -14.86 13.16
CA LEU A 7 28.71 -13.51 13.39
C LEU A 7 28.76 -13.15 14.89
N PRO A 8 29.32 -11.98 15.26
CA PRO A 8 29.34 -11.52 16.65
C PRO A 8 27.94 -11.47 17.23
N ASN A 9 27.77 -11.84 18.51
CA ASN A 9 26.46 -11.79 19.17
C ASN A 9 25.87 -10.38 19.21
N SER A 10 26.71 -9.33 19.28
CA SER A 10 26.29 -7.93 19.19
C SER A 10 25.64 -7.58 17.84
N TRP A 11 26.09 -8.19 16.75
CA TRP A 11 25.49 -7.98 15.43
C TRP A 11 24.13 -8.66 15.33
N LYS A 12 23.98 -9.85 15.93
CA LYS A 12 22.71 -10.56 15.96
C LYS A 12 21.64 -9.78 16.73
N THR A 13 21.98 -9.21 17.88
CA THR A 13 21.05 -8.38 18.67
C THR A 13 20.71 -7.09 17.93
N PHE A 14 21.67 -6.45 17.26
CA PHE A 14 21.44 -5.27 16.43
C PHE A 14 20.50 -5.56 15.26
N CYS A 15 20.75 -6.64 14.51
CA CYS A 15 19.86 -7.05 13.42
C CYS A 15 18.45 -7.36 13.91
N PHE A 16 18.32 -8.06 15.04
CA PHE A 16 17.02 -8.41 15.61
C PHE A 16 16.23 -7.18 16.07
N THR A 17 16.88 -6.23 16.74
CA THR A 17 16.24 -4.98 17.19
C THR A 17 15.80 -4.10 16.02
N TYR A 18 16.63 -3.97 14.98
CA TYR A 18 16.25 -3.26 13.75
C TYR A 18 15.11 -3.96 13.01
N TRP A 19 15.13 -5.30 12.97
CA TRP A 19 14.07 -6.09 12.35
C TRP A 19 12.71 -5.88 13.03
N ILE A 20 12.68 -5.84 14.37
CA ILE A 20 11.45 -5.54 15.11
C ILE A 20 10.97 -4.12 14.81
N LYS A 21 11.86 -3.12 14.85
CA LYS A 21 11.50 -1.72 14.52
C LYS A 21 10.92 -1.61 13.11
N PHE A 22 11.55 -2.27 12.14
CA PHE A 22 11.06 -2.31 10.76
C PHE A 22 9.67 -2.95 10.67
N LYS A 23 9.44 -4.09 11.33
CA LYS A 23 8.10 -4.72 11.36
C LYS A 23 7.02 -3.79 11.91
N ILE A 24 7.31 -3.06 12.99
CA ILE A 24 6.36 -2.11 13.58
C ILE A 24 6.06 -0.97 12.60
N GLN A 25 7.09 -0.37 12.00
CA GLN A 25 6.93 0.70 11.00
C GLN A 25 6.19 0.21 9.74
N TRP A 26 6.46 -1.02 9.32
CA TRP A 26 5.79 -1.62 8.18
C TRP A 26 4.30 -1.84 8.47
N TYR A 27 3.96 -2.35 9.65
CA TYR A 27 2.57 -2.51 10.07
C TYR A 27 1.82 -1.18 10.13
N THR A 28 2.42 -0.12 10.68
CA THR A 28 1.79 1.21 10.72
C THR A 28 1.64 1.80 9.32
N PHE A 29 2.61 1.60 8.44
CA PHE A 29 2.50 1.98 7.02
C PHE A 29 1.30 1.30 6.35
N TRP A 30 1.16 -0.02 6.49
CA TRP A 30 0.03 -0.75 5.88
C TRP A 30 -1.32 -0.33 6.43
N ARG A 31 -1.41 -0.08 7.73
CA ARG A 31 -2.62 0.43 8.37
C ARG A 31 -3.01 1.81 7.83
N ASN A 32 -2.04 2.72 7.72
CA ASN A 32 -2.27 4.05 7.17
C ASN A 32 -2.60 4.00 5.68
N TRP A 33 -1.90 3.16 4.92
CA TRP A 33 -2.19 2.92 3.50
C TRP A 33 -3.61 2.42 3.30
N HIS A 34 -4.05 1.45 4.11
CA HIS A 34 -5.41 0.94 4.06
C HIS A 34 -6.43 2.03 4.41
N HIS A 35 -6.16 2.86 5.43
CA HIS A 35 -7.01 3.98 5.78
C HIS A 35 -7.11 5.00 4.64
N VAL A 36 -5.99 5.41 4.05
CA VAL A 36 -5.93 6.33 2.90
C VAL A 36 -6.67 5.73 1.72
N LYS A 37 -6.43 4.46 1.37
CA LYS A 37 -7.11 3.79 0.26
C LYS A 37 -8.62 3.73 0.51
N TYR A 38 -9.04 3.29 1.68
CA TYR A 38 -10.47 3.19 1.99
C TYR A 38 -11.13 4.57 1.97
N PHE A 39 -10.52 5.58 2.58
CA PHE A 39 -11.08 6.91 2.67
C PHE A 39 -11.11 7.63 1.33
N TYR A 40 -10.02 7.61 0.55
CA TYR A 40 -9.96 8.31 -0.74
C TYR A 40 -10.82 7.64 -1.79
N TYR A 41 -10.77 6.30 -1.92
CA TYR A 41 -11.54 5.60 -2.95
C TYR A 41 -13.02 5.46 -2.61
N ASN A 42 -13.40 5.39 -1.32
CA ASN A 42 -14.80 5.43 -0.89
C ASN A 42 -15.31 6.82 -0.55
N SER A 43 -14.50 7.88 -0.70
CA SER A 43 -14.99 9.23 -0.51
C SER A 43 -16.15 9.50 -1.46
N SER A 44 -17.22 10.09 -0.94
CA SER A 44 -18.41 10.46 -1.71
C SER A 44 -18.04 11.30 -2.94
N ARG A 45 -17.05 12.19 -2.80
CA ARG A 45 -16.53 13.04 -3.89
C ARG A 45 -15.85 12.23 -4.99
N HIS A 46 -15.05 11.22 -4.65
CA HIS A 46 -14.42 10.34 -5.63
C HIS A 46 -15.49 9.50 -6.34
N LEU A 47 -16.37 8.84 -5.59
CA LEU A 47 -17.47 8.04 -6.14
C LEU A 47 -18.38 8.85 -7.08
N LEU A 48 -18.66 10.12 -6.75
CA LEU A 48 -19.43 11.03 -7.61
C LEU A 48 -18.68 11.35 -8.92
N LYS A 49 -17.38 11.61 -8.86
CA LYS A 49 -16.56 11.82 -10.06
C LYS A 49 -16.52 10.57 -10.94
N THR A 50 -16.30 9.39 -10.37
CA THR A 50 -16.28 8.12 -11.11
C THR A 50 -17.64 7.81 -11.73
N ARG A 51 -18.74 8.04 -11.00
CA ARG A 51 -20.11 7.90 -11.53
C ARG A 51 -20.39 8.86 -12.68
N LYS A 52 -19.98 10.14 -12.56
CA LYS A 52 -20.16 11.15 -13.62
C LYS A 52 -19.36 10.78 -14.87
N TYR A 53 -18.13 10.31 -14.70
CA TYR A 53 -17.29 9.82 -15.80
C TYR A 53 -17.91 8.61 -16.50
N ASN A 54 -18.38 7.61 -15.75
CA ASN A 54 -19.05 6.43 -16.32
C ASN A 54 -20.34 6.77 -17.07
N ARG A 55 -21.11 7.77 -16.61
CA ARG A 55 -22.29 8.26 -17.35
C ARG A 55 -21.89 8.89 -18.70
N LYS A 56 -20.82 9.68 -18.73
CA LYS A 56 -20.30 10.29 -19.96
C LYS A 56 -19.78 9.24 -20.95
N LEU A 57 -19.12 8.19 -20.46
CA LEU A 57 -18.69 7.09 -21.33
C LEU A 57 -19.88 6.33 -21.94
N ARG A 58 -20.95 6.11 -21.17
CA ARG A 58 -22.17 5.48 -21.72
C ARG A 58 -22.84 6.34 -22.80
N SER A 59 -22.90 7.66 -22.62
CA SER A 59 -23.47 8.54 -23.65
C SER A 59 -22.64 8.55 -24.93
N VAL A 60 -21.31 8.58 -24.81
CA VAL A 60 -20.40 8.50 -25.98
C VAL A 60 -20.53 7.14 -26.69
N LYS A 61 -20.56 6.03 -25.94
CA LYS A 61 -20.76 4.69 -26.52
C LYS A 61 -22.09 4.56 -27.26
N LYS A 62 -23.15 5.24 -26.79
CA LYS A 62 -24.47 5.24 -27.45
C LYS A 62 -24.44 6.01 -28.78
N ILE A 63 -23.69 7.10 -28.85
CA ILE A 63 -23.51 7.89 -30.09
C ILE A 63 -22.67 7.13 -31.12
N MET A 64 -21.65 6.38 -30.69
CA MET A 64 -20.78 5.60 -31.59
C MET A 64 -21.43 4.33 -32.18
N VAL A 65 -22.60 3.92 -31.68
CA VAL A 65 -23.30 2.69 -32.11
C VAL A 65 -24.52 3.01 -33.01
N GLN A 66 -24.84 4.30 -33.20
CA GLN A 66 -25.80 4.78 -34.21
C GLN A 66 -25.05 5.14 -35.50
#